data_AF-A0A7V0S4Y2-F1
#
_entry.id   AF-A0A7V0S4Y2-F1
#
_cell.length_a   1.000
_cell.length_b   1.000
_cell.length_c   1.000
_cell.angle_alpha   90.00
_cell.angle_beta   90.00
_cell.angle_gamma   90.00
#
_symmetry.space_group_name_H-M   'P 1'
#
loop_
_entity.id
_entity.type
_entity.pdbx_description
1 polymer ?
#
loop_
_entity_poly.entity_id
_entity_poly.type
_entity_poly.pdbx_seq_one_letter_code
_entity_poly.pdbx_strand_id
1 'polypeptide(L)'
;MRILFDTNIILDVLLLRKPYYTSATFLLSEVEQGKIEGYLCPTTITTIGYLITKVKGTSEAKRLIKNLLNIFKLTQLPQQVFEAACNHKISDYEDAVLHESARLSNIEGIVTRNIKDFKYASLKVYDPEELVGIIKS
;
A
#
# COMPACT_ATOMS: atom_id res chain seq x y z
N MET A 1 7.89 9.28 9.11
CA MET A 1 7.19 9.39 7.82
C MET A 1 6.12 8.31 7.75
N ARG A 2 4.86 8.70 7.53
CA ARG A 2 3.70 7.82 7.41
C ARG A 2 3.41 7.59 5.93
N ILE A 3 3.65 6.37 5.46
CA ILE A 3 3.50 5.99 4.05
C ILE A 3 2.44 4.90 3.92
N LEU A 4 1.50 5.09 3.01
CA LEU A 4 0.59 4.03 2.61
C LEU A 4 1.19 3.25 1.44
N PHE A 5 1.17 1.93 1.56
CA PHE A 5 1.68 1.01 0.56
C PHE A 5 0.54 0.53 -0.33
N ASP A 6 0.69 0.73 -1.64
CA ASP A 6 -0.17 0.11 -2.64
C ASP A 6 -0.11 -1.43 -2.51
N THR A 7 -1.25 -2.08 -2.73
CA THR A 7 -1.43 -3.53 -2.84
C THR A 7 -0.32 -4.19 -3.64
N ASN A 8 0.08 -3.61 -4.78
CA ASN A 8 1.13 -4.20 -5.62
C ASN A 8 2.49 -4.28 -4.92
N ILE A 9 2.85 -3.29 -4.10
CA ILE A 9 4.14 -3.29 -3.39
C ILE A 9 4.22 -4.45 -2.42
N ILE A 10 3.13 -4.75 -1.72
CA ILE A 10 3.07 -5.88 -0.80
C ILE A 10 3.12 -7.21 -1.57
N LEU A 11 2.38 -7.32 -2.67
CA LEU A 11 2.41 -8.52 -3.51
C LEU A 11 3.80 -8.76 -4.11
N ASP A 12 4.54 -7.71 -4.43
CA ASP A 12 5.88 -7.85 -4.99
C ASP A 12 6.82 -8.56 -4.01
N VAL A 13 6.68 -8.32 -2.70
CA VAL A 13 7.41 -9.06 -1.65
C VAL A 13 6.86 -10.47 -1.45
N LEU A 14 5.54 -10.60 -1.25
CA LEU A 14 4.91 -11.89 -0.93
C LEU A 14 5.06 -12.94 -2.05
N LEU A 15 5.16 -12.48 -3.30
CA LEU A 15 5.24 -13.31 -4.50
C LEU A 15 6.58 -13.21 -5.24
N LEU A 16 7.59 -12.55 -4.65
CA LEU A 16 8.94 -12.41 -5.22
C LEU A 16 8.96 -11.82 -6.65
N ARG A 17 8.12 -10.81 -6.92
CA ARG A 17 7.94 -10.26 -8.28
C ARG A 17 9.08 -9.30 -8.65
N LYS A 18 9.89 -9.70 -9.63
CA LYS A 18 10.91 -8.83 -10.22
C LYS A 18 10.30 -7.87 -11.26
N PRO A 19 10.86 -6.66 -11.47
CA PRO A 19 12.07 -6.13 -10.83
C PRO A 19 11.84 -5.51 -9.44
N TYR A 20 10.61 -5.22 -9.04
CA TYR A 20 10.27 -4.41 -7.86
C TYR A 20 10.54 -5.07 -6.50
N TYR A 21 10.73 -6.39 -6.47
CA TYR A 21 10.97 -7.16 -5.24
C TYR A 21 12.02 -6.55 -4.32
N THR A 22 13.17 -6.12 -4.86
CA THR A 22 14.29 -5.62 -4.05
C THR A 22 13.91 -4.32 -3.33
N SER A 23 13.37 -3.34 -4.05
CA SER A 23 12.96 -2.05 -3.48
C SER A 23 11.79 -2.23 -2.50
N ALA A 24 10.80 -3.04 -2.85
CA ALA A 24 9.67 -3.32 -1.98
C ALA A 24 10.10 -4.03 -0.68
N THR A 25 11.01 -5.01 -0.77
CA THR A 25 11.54 -5.73 0.41
C THR A 25 12.31 -4.78 1.33
N PHE A 26 13.13 -3.88 0.76
CA PHE A 26 13.82 -2.86 1.54
C PHE A 26 12.81 -1.98 2.30
N LEU A 27 11.81 -1.42 1.61
CA LEU A 27 10.81 -0.55 2.23
C LEU A 27 10.04 -1.27 3.35
N LEU A 28 9.65 -2.53 3.15
CA LEU A 28 9.01 -3.33 4.20
C LEU A 28 9.92 -3.51 5.42
N SER A 29 11.22 -3.74 5.21
CA SER A 29 12.16 -3.87 6.32
C SER A 29 12.32 -2.57 7.12
N GLU A 30 12.19 -1.41 6.47
CA GLU A 30 12.24 -0.11 7.16
C GLU A 30 10.95 0.17 7.95
N VAL A 31 9.80 -0.37 7.52
CA VAL A 31 8.56 -0.39 8.34
C VAL A 31 8.74 -1.28 9.56
N GLU A 32 9.23 -2.50 9.36
CA GLU A 32 9.45 -3.48 10.43
C GLU A 32 10.44 -2.97 11.50
N GLN A 33 11.47 -2.24 11.09
CA GLN A 33 12.44 -1.58 11.97
C GLN A 33 11.91 -0.30 12.63
N GLY A 34 10.70 0.16 12.28
CA GLY A 34 10.08 1.37 12.83
C GLY A 34 10.69 2.68 12.33
N LYS A 35 11.50 2.67 11.26
CA LYS A 35 12.10 3.89 10.68
C LYS A 35 11.09 4.67 9.85
N ILE A 36 10.13 3.98 9.24
CA ILE A 36 8.93 4.58 8.64
C ILE A 36 7.69 3.92 9.22
N GLU A 37 6.60 4.67 9.33
CA GLU A 37 5.31 4.12 9.72
C GLU A 37 4.57 3.66 8.46
N GLY A 38 4.48 2.35 8.27
CA GLY A 38 3.76 1.74 7.15
C GLY A 38 2.27 1.62 7.41
N TYR A 39 1.47 2.02 6.42
CA TYR A 39 0.02 1.89 6.41
C TYR A 39 -0.47 1.07 5.21
N LEU A 40 -1.58 0.37 5.39
CA LEU A 40 -2.31 -0.31 4.33
C LEU A 40 -3.76 0.14 4.30
N CYS A 41 -4.34 0.22 3.10
CA CYS A 41 -5.77 0.35 2.95
C CYS A 41 -6.46 -0.95 3.40
N PRO A 42 -7.58 -0.92 4.14
CA PRO A 42 -8.32 -2.14 4.47
C PRO A 42 -8.69 -3.01 3.26
N THR A 43 -8.95 -2.39 2.09
CA THR A 43 -9.21 -3.14 0.85
C THR A 43 -7.99 -3.93 0.38
N THR A 44 -6.78 -3.41 0.56
CA THR A 44 -5.52 -4.11 0.28
C THR A 44 -5.41 -5.42 1.05
N ILE A 45 -5.81 -5.46 2.32
CA ILE A 45 -5.81 -6.68 3.14
C ILE A 45 -6.73 -7.74 2.54
N THR A 46 -7.95 -7.35 2.16
CA THR A 46 -8.90 -8.29 1.55
C THR A 46 -8.44 -8.76 0.17
N THR A 47 -7.85 -7.89 -0.64
CA THR A 47 -7.33 -8.21 -1.97
C THR A 47 -6.15 -9.17 -1.89
N ILE A 48 -5.19 -8.92 -1.00
CA ILE A 48 -4.06 -9.83 -0.74
C ILE A 48 -4.59 -11.17 -0.23
N GLY A 49 -5.52 -11.16 0.73
CA GLY A 49 -6.11 -12.39 1.27
C GLY A 49 -6.73 -13.26 0.17
N TYR A 50 -7.47 -12.65 -0.76
CA TYR A 50 -8.04 -13.33 -1.91
C TYR A 50 -6.99 -13.89 -2.87
N LEU A 51 -6.04 -13.05 -3.30
CA LEU A 51 -5.00 -13.43 -4.27
C LEU A 51 -4.07 -14.52 -3.73
N ILE A 52 -3.61 -14.39 -2.48
CA ILE A 52 -2.73 -15.38 -1.86
C ILE A 52 -3.47 -16.69 -1.61
N THR A 53 -4.77 -16.65 -1.25
CA THR A 53 -5.56 -17.88 -1.11
C THR A 53 -5.59 -18.68 -2.40
N LYS A 54 -5.71 -18.01 -3.55
CA LYS A 54 -5.69 -18.67 -4.87
C LYS A 54 -4.35 -19.30 -5.22
N VAL A 55 -3.24 -18.73 -4.75
CA VAL A 55 -1.89 -19.17 -5.13
C VAL A 55 -1.28 -20.15 -4.12
N LYS A 56 -1.53 -19.96 -2.82
CA LYS A 56 -0.87 -20.68 -1.72
C LYS A 56 -1.84 -21.35 -0.73
N GLY A 57 -3.15 -21.18 -0.92
CA GLY A 57 -4.19 -21.73 -0.05
C GLY A 57 -4.53 -20.85 1.15
N THR A 58 -5.69 -21.12 1.75
CA THR A 58 -6.31 -20.29 2.80
C THR A 58 -5.46 -20.17 4.07
N SER A 59 -4.83 -21.26 4.51
CA SER A 59 -4.03 -21.28 5.74
C SER A 59 -2.84 -20.34 5.64
N GLU A 60 -2.15 -20.38 4.50
CA GLU A 60 -1.00 -19.51 4.23
C GLU A 60 -1.42 -18.05 4.06
N ALA A 61 -2.54 -17.80 3.37
CA ALA A 61 -3.09 -16.45 3.26
C ALA A 61 -3.39 -15.82 4.63
N LYS A 62 -4.07 -16.55 5.53
CA LYS A 62 -4.34 -16.07 6.89
C LYS A 62 -3.06 -15.80 7.69
N ARG A 63 -2.04 -16.66 7.56
CA ARG A 63 -0.74 -16.47 8.19
C ARG A 63 -0.07 -15.18 7.71
N LEU A 64 -0.02 -14.96 6.40
CA LEU A 64 0.60 -13.78 5.81
C LEU A 64 -0.16 -12.49 6.15
N ILE A 65 -1.51 -12.50 6.13
CA ILE A 65 -2.31 -11.36 6.57
C ILE A 65 -2.05 -11.03 8.04
N LYS A 66 -1.97 -12.04 8.92
CA LYS A 66 -1.64 -11.80 10.34
C LYS A 66 -0.26 -11.14 10.49
N ASN A 67 0.73 -11.54 9.71
CA ASN A 67 2.05 -10.91 9.72
C ASN A 67 1.98 -9.46 9.25
N LEU A 68 1.24 -9.15 8.18
CA LEU A 68 1.05 -7.77 7.72
C LEU A 68 0.41 -6.91 8.80
N LEU A 69 -0.61 -7.41 9.49
CA LEU A 69 -1.30 -6.67 10.57
C LEU A 69 -0.42 -6.44 11.82
N ASN A 70 0.66 -7.20 12.00
CA ASN A 70 1.62 -6.97 13.08
C ASN A 70 2.64 -5.87 12.73
N ILE A 71 2.88 -5.63 11.44
CA ILE A 71 3.93 -4.72 10.95
C ILE A 71 3.33 -3.39 10.48
N PHE A 72 2.16 -3.45 9.84
CA PHE A 72 1.46 -2.32 9.26
C PHE A 72 0.28 -1.89 10.11
N LYS A 73 0.04 -0.58 10.13
CA LYS A 73 -1.22 0.00 10.58
C LYS A 73 -2.21 0.00 9.41
N LEU A 74 -3.51 0.06 9.71
CA LEU A 74 -4.53 0.26 8.68
C LEU A 74 -5.00 1.71 8.68
N THR A 75 -5.28 2.24 7.49
CA THR A 75 -6.04 3.49 7.36
C THR A 75 -7.51 3.27 7.70
N GLN A 76 -8.24 4.37 7.87
CA GLN A 76 -9.68 4.33 8.05
C GLN A 76 -10.40 4.26 6.69
N LEU A 77 -11.55 3.57 6.69
CA LEU A 77 -12.39 3.41 5.52
C LEU A 77 -13.87 3.75 5.80
N PRO A 78 -14.19 4.94 6.35
CA PRO A 78 -15.58 5.36 6.54
C PRO A 78 -16.25 5.63 5.18
N GLN A 79 -17.59 5.74 5.19
CA GLN A 79 -18.40 6.07 4.00
C GLN A 79 -17.85 7.26 3.20
N GLN A 80 -17.33 8.28 3.90
CA GLN A 80 -16.74 9.49 3.30
C GLN A 80 -15.57 9.20 2.35
N VAL A 81 -14.78 8.13 2.59
CA VAL A 81 -13.70 7.72 1.67
C VAL A 81 -14.28 7.37 0.31
N PHE A 82 -15.35 6.59 0.29
CA PHE A 82 -15.99 6.14 -0.95
C PHE A 82 -16.71 7.27 -1.66
N GLU A 83 -17.43 8.13 -0.92
CA GLU A 83 -18.07 9.32 -1.48
C GLU A 83 -17.05 10.27 -2.12
N ALA A 84 -15.91 10.49 -1.46
CA ALA A 84 -14.84 11.30 -2.02
C ALA A 84 -14.21 10.63 -3.25
N ALA A 85 -13.99 9.30 -3.22
CA ALA A 85 -13.44 8.54 -4.34
C ALA A 85 -14.34 8.61 -5.59
N CYS A 86 -15.67 8.52 -5.43
CA CYS A 86 -16.64 8.66 -6.52
C CYS A 86 -16.55 10.02 -7.24
N ASN A 87 -16.09 11.06 -6.53
CA ASN A 87 -15.95 12.42 -7.07
C ASN A 87 -14.48 12.74 -7.44
N HIS A 88 -13.57 11.78 -7.31
CA HIS A 88 -12.15 11.99 -7.57
C HIS A 88 -11.82 11.90 -9.07
N LYS A 89 -10.75 12.57 -9.49
CA LYS A 89 -10.28 12.55 -10.89
C LYS A 89 -9.39 11.36 -11.24
N ILE A 90 -9.04 10.53 -10.25
CA ILE A 90 -8.29 9.29 -10.48
C ILE A 90 -9.27 8.32 -11.13
N SER A 91 -8.90 7.82 -12.31
CA SER A 91 -9.81 7.03 -13.15
C SER A 91 -10.07 5.64 -12.59
N ASP A 92 -9.06 5.03 -11.98
CA ASP A 92 -9.22 3.75 -11.31
C ASP A 92 -9.85 3.94 -9.93
N TYR A 93 -10.97 3.26 -9.69
CA TYR A 93 -11.73 3.44 -8.46
C TYR A 93 -11.00 2.89 -7.22
N GLU A 94 -10.23 1.80 -7.36
CA GLU A 94 -9.43 1.25 -6.25
C GLU A 94 -8.35 2.24 -5.85
N ASP A 95 -7.65 2.83 -6.83
CA ASP A 95 -6.63 3.85 -6.59
C ASP A 95 -7.23 5.12 -5.97
N ALA A 96 -8.43 5.53 -6.40
CA ALA A 96 -9.15 6.65 -5.81
C ALA A 96 -9.53 6.39 -4.34
N VAL A 97 -10.05 5.20 -4.02
CA VAL A 97 -10.38 4.79 -2.64
C VAL A 97 -9.12 4.72 -1.78
N LEU A 98 -8.04 4.14 -2.30
CA LEU A 98 -6.76 4.03 -1.64
C LEU A 98 -6.16 5.42 -1.32
N HIS A 99 -6.22 6.34 -2.30
CA HIS A 99 -5.81 7.74 -2.11
C HIS A 99 -6.64 8.43 -1.03
N GLU A 100 -7.98 8.38 -1.12
CA GLU A 100 -8.85 9.05 -0.16
C GLU A 100 -8.73 8.47 1.25
N SER A 101 -8.53 7.16 1.37
CA SER A 101 -8.26 6.50 2.65
C SER A 101 -6.94 6.98 3.27
N ALA A 102 -5.89 7.14 2.47
CA ALA A 102 -4.62 7.73 2.90
C ALA A 102 -4.81 9.19 3.34
N ARG A 103 -5.51 10.00 2.53
CA ARG A 103 -5.71 11.43 2.78
C ARG A 103 -6.48 11.67 4.06
N LEU A 104 -7.61 10.98 4.26
CA LEU A 104 -8.43 11.12 5.47
C LEU A 104 -7.74 10.58 6.73
N SER A 105 -6.80 9.65 6.59
CA SER A 105 -6.00 9.13 7.70
C SER A 105 -4.74 9.96 7.99
N ASN A 106 -4.59 11.14 7.37
CA ASN A 106 -3.42 12.02 7.49
C ASN A 106 -2.10 11.35 7.12
N ILE A 107 -2.11 10.43 6.15
CA ILE A 107 -0.90 9.80 5.62
C ILE A 107 -0.13 10.81 4.77
N GLU A 108 1.20 10.80 4.85
CA GLU A 108 2.07 11.82 4.24
C GLU A 108 2.39 11.51 2.77
N GLY A 109 2.33 10.23 2.38
CA GLY A 109 2.49 9.83 0.99
C GLY A 109 2.09 8.38 0.71
N ILE A 110 2.06 8.05 -0.58
CA ILE A 110 1.72 6.73 -1.11
C ILE A 110 2.95 6.19 -1.86
N VAL A 111 3.28 4.92 -1.67
CA VAL A 111 4.25 4.22 -2.52
C VAL A 111 3.53 3.26 -3.45
N THR A 112 3.77 3.42 -4.75
CA THR A 112 3.16 2.63 -5.82
C THR A 112 4.09 2.55 -7.02
N ARG A 113 3.96 1.48 -7.80
CA ARG A 113 4.60 1.35 -9.12
C ARG A 113 3.82 2.03 -10.25
N ASN A 114 2.61 2.52 -9.95
CA ASN A 114 1.64 3.05 -10.91
C ASN A 114 1.51 4.58 -10.82
N ILE A 115 2.62 5.32 -10.65
CA ILE A 115 2.59 6.78 -10.37
C ILE A 115 1.67 7.57 -11.34
N LYS A 116 1.66 7.19 -12.62
CA LYS A 116 0.84 7.83 -13.66
C LYS A 116 -0.66 7.83 -13.35
N ASP A 117 -1.14 6.81 -12.64
CA ASP A 117 -2.56 6.63 -12.30
C ASP A 117 -2.96 7.59 -11.16
N PHE A 118 -1.98 8.06 -10.39
CA PHE A 118 -2.10 9.05 -9.33
C PHE A 118 -1.78 10.49 -9.76
N LYS A 119 -1.83 10.80 -11.07
CA LYS A 119 -1.53 12.17 -11.57
C LYS A 119 -2.36 13.31 -10.95
N TYR A 120 -3.52 13.00 -10.38
CA TYR A 120 -4.39 13.97 -9.70
C TYR A 120 -4.41 13.77 -8.18
N ALA A 121 -3.49 12.97 -7.63
CA ALA A 121 -3.35 12.81 -6.20
C ALA A 121 -2.95 14.14 -5.55
N SER A 122 -3.55 14.40 -4.40
CA SER A 122 -3.19 15.53 -3.53
C SER A 122 -2.02 15.19 -2.60
N LEU A 123 -1.76 13.90 -2.40
CA LEU A 123 -0.66 13.38 -1.59
C LEU A 123 0.61 13.23 -2.41
N LYS A 124 1.76 13.17 -1.74
CA LYS A 124 3.01 12.76 -2.38
C LYS A 124 2.90 11.30 -2.80
N VAL A 125 3.36 11.00 -4.00
CA VAL A 125 3.35 9.65 -4.56
C VAL A 125 4.76 9.32 -4.99
N TYR A 126 5.27 8.19 -4.53
CA TYR A 126 6.64 7.76 -4.76
C TYR A 126 6.68 6.46 -5.55
N ASP A 127 7.62 6.39 -6.49
CA ASP A 127 8.10 5.08 -6.96
C ASP A 127 8.84 4.37 -5.82
N PRO A 128 8.85 3.02 -5.76
CA PRO A 128 9.64 2.30 -4.76
C PRO A 128 11.12 2.70 -4.75
N GLU A 129 11.77 2.89 -5.90
CA GLU A 129 13.18 3.27 -5.96
C GLU A 129 13.41 4.71 -5.46
N GLU A 130 12.49 5.62 -5.80
CA GLU A 130 12.53 7.01 -5.33
C GLU A 130 12.43 7.06 -3.79
N LEU A 131 11.47 6.35 -3.20
CA LEU A 131 11.30 6.32 -1.76
C LEU A 131 12.50 5.70 -1.04
N VAL A 132 13.10 4.64 -1.62
CA VAL A 132 14.35 4.04 -1.13
C VAL A 132 15.46 5.09 -1.10
N GLY A 133 15.60 5.90 -2.14
CA GLY A 133 16.58 6.99 -2.21
C GLY A 133 16.41 8.01 -1.08
N ILE A 134 15.17 8.42 -0.81
CA ILE A 134 14.83 9.37 0.27
C ILE A 134 15.12 8.80 1.66
N ILE A 135 14.88 7.50 1.89
CA ILE A 135 15.10 6.88 3.21
C ILE A 135 16.60 6.68 3.50
N LYS A 136 17.41 6.48 2.46
CA LYS A 136 18.85 6.24 2.60
C LYS A 136 19.70 7.52 2.73
N SER A 137 19.14 8.69 2.44
CA SER A 137 19.81 9.99 2.58
C SER A 137 19.79 10.49 4.00
#